data_AF-A0A817RR59-F1
#
_entry.id   AF-A0A817RR59-F1
#
_cell.length_a   1.000
_cell.length_b   1.000
_cell.length_c   1.000
_cell.angle_alpha   90.00
_cell.angle_beta   90.00
_cell.angle_gamma   90.00
#
_symmetry.space_group_name_H-M   'P 1'
#
loop_
_entity.id
_entity.type
_entity.pdbx_description
1 polymer ?
#
loop_
_entity_poly.entity_id
_entity_poly.type
_entity_poly.pdbx_seq_one_letter_code
_entity_poly.pdbx_strand_id
1 'polypeptide(L)' 'MYHSLQQLQLFMNDFTNAAITSIKLFTLNRTTYLDLFEKRLNYLRNALECFQQGKIDTEQTMMKIQ' A
#
# COMPACT_ATOMS: atom_id res chain seq x y z
N MET A 1 3.16 -9.68 11.27
CA MET A 1 3.43 -8.31 11.74
C MET A 1 3.15 -7.27 10.64
N TYR A 2 3.78 -7.36 9.46
CA TYR A 2 3.56 -6.39 8.38
C TYR A 2 2.11 -6.28 7.88
N HIS A 3 1.35 -7.37 7.86
CA HIS A 3 -0.08 -7.32 7.53
C HIS A 3 -0.90 -6.47 8.49
N SER A 4 -0.74 -6.68 9.80
CA SER A 4 -1.45 -5.91 10.83
C SER A 4 -1.04 -4.43 10.80
N LEU A 5 0.23 -4.14 10.50
CA LEU A 5 0.72 -2.77 10.32
C LEU A 5 0.08 -2.09 9.09
N GLN A 6 0.00 -2.78 7.96
CA GLN A 6 -0.64 -2.28 6.74
C GLN A 6 -2.12 -1.95 7.00
N GLN A 7 -2.84 -2.83 7.69
CA GLN A 7 -4.25 -2.61 8.04
C GLN A 7 -4.43 -1.38 8.93
N LEU A 8 -3.56 -1.20 9.93
CA LEU A 8 -3.58 -0.02 10.80
C LEU A 8 -3.28 1.27 10.02
N GLN A 9 -2.31 1.26 9.13
CA GLN A 9 -1.96 2.41 8.29
C GLN A 9 -3.12 2.80 7.37
N LEU A 10 -3.80 1.83 6.77
CA LEU A 10 -5.02 2.06 5.98
C LEU A 10 -6.14 2.65 6.84
N PHE A 11 -6.35 2.13 8.06
CA PHE A 11 -7.35 2.67 8.99
C PHE A 11 -7.06 4.13 9.38
N MET A 12 -5.79 4.49 9.48
CA MET A 12 -5.32 5.85 9.81
C MET A 12 -5.28 6.79 8.59
N ASN A 13 -5.67 6.33 7.39
CA ASN A 13 -5.49 7.03 6.11
C ASN A 13 -4.02 7.39 5.81
N ASP A 14 -3.07 6.66 6.40
CA ASP A 14 -1.64 6.79 6.12
C ASP A 14 -1.28 5.96 4.88
N PHE A 15 -1.79 6.39 3.73
CA PHE A 15 -1.71 5.63 2.48
C PHE A 15 -0.27 5.50 1.97
N THR A 16 0.57 6.52 2.16
CA THR A 16 1.98 6.46 1.75
C THR A 16 2.73 5.37 2.50
N ASN A 17 2.57 5.28 3.83
CA ASN A 17 3.24 4.22 4.58
C ASN A 17 2.59 2.85 4.36
N ALA A 18 1.27 2.78 4.15
CA ALA A 18 0.59 1.55 3.74
C ALA A 18 1.16 1.01 2.41
N ALA A 19 1.45 1.88 1.45
CA ALA A 19 2.07 1.52 0.19
C ALA A 19 3.49 0.95 0.38
N ILE A 20 4.32 1.60 1.19
CA ILE A 20 5.68 1.14 1.52
C ILE A 20 5.63 -0.23 2.22
N THR A 21 4.71 -0.42 3.16
CA THR A 21 4.51 -1.71 3.84
C THR A 21 4.08 -2.81 2.86
N SER A 22 3.26 -2.49 1.86
CA SER A 22 2.87 -3.42 0.79
C SER A 22 4.08 -3.86 -0.04
N ILE A 23 4.98 -2.93 -0.39
CA ILE A 23 6.24 -3.26 -1.08
C ILE A 23 7.14 -4.16 -0.22
N LYS A 24 7.16 -3.97 1.11
CA LYS A 24 7.89 -4.87 2.03
C LYS A 24 7.29 -6.28 2.05
N LEU A 25 5.96 -6.42 2.03
CA LEU A 25 5.27 -7.71 1.94
C LEU A 25 5.58 -8.45 0.62
N PHE A 26 5.72 -7.71 -0.49
CA PHE A 26 6.14 -8.26 -1.77
C PHE A 26 7.59 -8.78 -1.75
N THR A 27 8.52 -8.01 -1.16
CA THR A 27 9.96 -8.31 -1.19
C THR A 27 10.38 -9.40 -0.21
N LEU A 28 9.71 -9.53 0.93
CA LEU A 28 10.01 -10.55 1.95
C LEU A 28 9.57 -11.96 1.54
N ASN A 29 8.46 -12.08 0.81
CA ASN A 29 7.91 -13.38 0.40
C ASN A 29 8.48 -13.87 -0.94
N ARG A 30 9.79 -13.80 -1.19
CA ARG A 30 10.36 -14.30 -2.46
C ARG A 30 10.08 -15.81 -2.61
N THR A 31 9.34 -16.15 -3.64
CA THR A 31 8.86 -17.51 -3.92
C THR A 31 8.71 -17.70 -5.43
N THR A 32 9.00 -18.92 -5.90
CA THR A 32 8.87 -19.35 -7.29
C THR A 32 7.57 -20.11 -7.56
N TYR A 33 6.80 -20.42 -6.50
CA TYR A 33 5.49 -21.07 -6.63
C TYR A 33 4.45 -20.10 -7.20
N LEU A 34 3.76 -20.51 -8.26
CA LEU A 34 2.86 -19.68 -9.05
C LEU A 34 1.73 -19.05 -8.21
N ASP A 35 1.04 -19.82 -7.37
CA ASP A 35 -0.05 -19.31 -6.52
C ASP A 35 0.41 -18.29 -5.48
N LEU A 36 1.66 -18.44 -5.02
CA LEU A 36 2.28 -17.49 -4.11
C LEU A 36 2.83 -16.26 -4.86
N PHE A 37 3.07 -16.37 -6.16
CA PHE A 37 3.43 -15.25 -7.03
C PHE A 37 2.24 -14.32 -7.27
N GLU A 38 1.04 -14.85 -7.53
CA GLU A 38 -0.18 -14.04 -7.66
C GLU A 38 -0.50 -13.26 -6.38
N LYS A 39 -0.39 -13.91 -5.21
CA LYS A 39 -0.54 -13.24 -3.92
C LYS A 39 0.44 -12.09 -3.72
N ARG A 40 1.65 -12.20 -4.29
CA ARG A 40 2.65 -11.13 -4.24
C ARG A 40 2.32 -9.99 -5.18
N LEU A 41 1.84 -10.27 -6.38
CA LEU A 41 1.38 -9.23 -7.30
C LEU A 41 0.28 -8.35 -6.69
N ASN A 42 -0.60 -8.95 -5.87
CA ASN A 42 -1.61 -8.18 -5.15
C ASN A 42 -1.00 -7.15 -4.17
N TYR A 43 0.16 -7.42 -3.55
CA TYR A 43 0.82 -6.40 -2.73
C TYR A 43 1.32 -5.21 -3.56
N LEU A 44 1.75 -5.43 -4.81
CA LEU A 44 2.14 -4.32 -5.69
C LEU A 44 0.92 -3.53 -6.17
N ARG A 45 -0.20 -4.20 -6.46
CA ARG A 45 -1.48 -3.54 -6.77
C ARG A 45 -1.94 -2.66 -5.62
N ASN A 46 -1.95 -3.21 -4.40
CA ASN A 46 -2.32 -2.46 -3.19
C ASN A 46 -1.39 -1.26 -2.97
N ALA A 47 -0.08 -1.40 -3.23
CA ALA A 47 0.86 -0.29 -3.13
C ALA A 47 0.51 0.84 -4.11
N LEU A 48 0.18 0.49 -5.35
CA LEU A 48 -0.22 1.44 -6.38
C LEU A 48 -1.51 2.17 -5.99
N GLU A 49 -2.54 1.45 -5.55
CA GLU A 49 -3.80 2.02 -5.09
C GLU A 49 -3.60 2.99 -3.92
N CYS A 50 -2.77 2.61 -2.95
CA CYS A 50 -2.43 3.47 -1.83
C CYS A 50 -1.71 4.76 -2.28
N PHE A 51 -0.75 4.68 -3.21
CA PHE A 51 -0.09 5.89 -3.72
C PHE A 51 -1.05 6.79 -4.51
N GLN A 52 -1.97 6.21 -5.28
CA GLN A 52 -3.01 6.96 -5.98
C GLN A 52 -3.92 7.68 -4.98
N GLN A 53 -4.35 7.00 -3.92
CA GLN A 53 -5.20 7.60 -2.89
C GLN A 53 -4.46 8.70 -2.11
N GLY A 54 -3.21 8.45 -1.71
CA GLY A 54 -2.40 9.47 -1.03
C GLY A 54 -2.17 10.72 -1.88
N LYS A 55 -2.06 10.57 -3.21
CA LYS A 55 -1.97 11.71 -4.13
C LYS A 55 -3.29 12.51 -4.17
N ILE A 56 -4.43 11.82 -4.26
CA ILE A 56 -5.77 12.46 -4.26
C ILE A 56 -5.99 13.22 -2.95
N ASP A 57 -5.67 12.62 -1.81
CA ASP A 57 -5.83 13.27 -0.49
C ASP A 57 -4.96 14.52 -0.36
N THR A 58 -3.74 14.48 -0.92
CA THR A 58 -2.83 15.63 -0.93
C THR A 58 -3.39 16.76 -1.80
N GLU A 59 -3.93 16.44 -2.99
CA GLU A 59 -4.54 17.40 -3.91
C GLU A 59 -5.83 18.03 -3.33
N GLN A 60 -6.68 17.22 -2.69
CA GLN A 60 -7.89 17.69 -2.02
C GLN A 60 -7.58 18.58 -0.81
N THR A 61 -6.51 18.28 -0.08
CA THR A 61 -6.06 19.11 1.05
C THR A 61 -5.58 20.49 0.56
N MET A 62 -4.86 20.56 -0.57
CA MET A 62 -4.43 21.83 -1.15
C MET A 62 -5.59 22.70 -1.66
N MET A 63 -6.63 22.09 -2.26
CA MET A 63 -7.82 22.85 -2.72
C MET A 63 -8.65 23.47 -1.59
N LYS A 64 -8.62 22.91 -0.36
CA LYS A 64 -9.35 23.46 0.79
C LYS A 64 -8.64 24.63 1.48
N ILE A 65 -7.37 24.87 1.16
CA ILE A 65 -6.53 25.90 1.80
C ILE A 65 -6.51 27.20 0.96
N GLN A 66 -7.02 27.18 -0.27
CA GLN A 66 -7.23 28.36 -1.13
C GLN A 66 -8.58 29.03 -0.85
#